data_AF-A0AA51FGQ7-F1
#
_entry.id   AF-A0AA51FGQ7-F1
#
_cell.length_a   1.000
_cell.length_b   1.000
_cell.length_c   1.000
_cell.angle_alpha   90.00
_cell.angle_beta   90.00
_cell.angle_gamma   90.00
#
_symmetry.space_group_name_H-M   'P 1'
#
loop_
_entity.id
_entity.type
_entity.pdbx_description
1 polymer ?
#
loop_
_entity_poly.entity_id
_entity_poly.type
_entity_poly.pdbx_seq_one_letter_code
_entity_poly.pdbx_strand_id
1 'polypeptide(L)'
;HQEIVRTGLDEEPFTALAFKVMTDPYVGKLTFFRIYSGSVKAGSYVTNATKGTKERFGRLLQMHANSREEVKEAYTGDILAVVGLKATTTGDTLVSEGQTIVLESMNFPEPVIEIAVEPKTKADQDKMGIALAKLAEEDPTFKVFSNHETGQTIIAGMGELHLDIIIERLKREFKVQANVTEPQVAYRETITQETETEGKFIRQSGGRGQYGHVWMRFEPNPGKGFEFVNKIVGGVVPREYIPAVQIGIQEALAGGIVAGYQIIDVKATLFDGSYHDVDSSEMAFKIAASMALKETKTKGTPVIL
;
A
#
# COMPACT_ATOMS: atom_id res chain seq x y z
N HIS A 1 -28.28 9.89 -5.19
CA HIS A 1 -28.22 9.51 -6.61
C HIS A 1 -29.57 9.81 -7.23
N GLN A 2 -29.63 10.68 -8.25
CA GLN A 2 -30.84 10.78 -9.08
C GLN A 2 -30.72 9.71 -10.16
N GLU A 3 -31.70 8.83 -10.23
CA GLU A 3 -31.80 7.83 -11.30
C GLU A 3 -32.24 8.54 -12.58
N ILE A 4 -31.46 8.40 -13.64
CA ILE A 4 -31.73 8.99 -14.94
C ILE A 4 -32.06 7.84 -15.89
N VAL A 5 -33.26 7.86 -16.46
CA VAL A 5 -33.69 6.88 -17.45
C VAL A 5 -33.20 7.34 -18.83
N ARG A 6 -32.53 6.43 -19.56
CA ARG A 6 -32.14 6.62 -20.95
C ARG A 6 -32.79 5.61 -21.86
N THR A 7 -33.17 6.06 -23.03
CA THR A 7 -33.69 5.21 -24.09
C THR A 7 -32.53 4.78 -24.99
N GLY A 8 -32.48 3.50 -25.35
CA GLY A 8 -31.46 2.97 -26.25
C GLY A 8 -31.69 3.38 -27.71
N LEU A 9 -31.60 4.68 -28.00
CA LEU A 9 -31.76 5.27 -29.34
C LEU A 9 -30.49 6.00 -29.76
N ASP A 10 -30.25 6.05 -31.07
CA ASP A 10 -29.05 6.68 -31.66
C ASP A 10 -29.03 8.21 -31.56
N GLU A 11 -30.20 8.82 -31.40
CA GLU A 11 -30.37 10.26 -31.22
C GLU A 11 -30.11 10.71 -29.78
N GLU A 12 -30.10 9.78 -28.83
CA GLU A 12 -29.76 10.12 -27.45
C GLU A 12 -28.27 10.44 -27.31
N PRO A 13 -27.86 11.14 -26.24
CA PRO A 13 -26.46 11.43 -26.04
C PRO A 13 -25.65 10.13 -25.85
N PHE A 14 -24.35 10.17 -26.16
CA PHE A 14 -23.51 8.99 -26.08
C PHE A 14 -23.34 8.50 -24.64
N THR A 15 -23.55 7.21 -24.41
CA THR A 15 -23.22 6.52 -23.16
C THR A 15 -22.78 5.09 -23.45
N ALA A 16 -21.62 4.74 -22.94
CA ALA A 16 -21.02 3.43 -23.11
C ALA A 16 -20.36 2.95 -21.82
N LEU A 17 -20.26 1.64 -21.66
CA LEU A 17 -19.53 1.00 -20.57
C LEU A 17 -18.28 0.32 -21.12
N ALA A 18 -17.12 0.67 -20.59
CA ALA A 18 -15.89 -0.08 -20.81
C ALA A 18 -15.90 -1.34 -19.95
N PHE A 19 -15.94 -2.52 -20.56
CA PHE A 19 -16.07 -3.79 -19.83
C PHE A 19 -14.81 -4.66 -19.88
N LYS A 20 -13.86 -4.35 -20.77
CA LYS A 20 -12.59 -5.09 -20.84
C LYS A 20 -11.49 -4.20 -21.39
N VAL A 21 -10.37 -4.16 -20.67
CA VAL A 21 -9.11 -3.62 -21.16
C VAL A 21 -8.21 -4.78 -21.54
N MET A 22 -7.50 -4.64 -22.66
CA MET A 22 -6.55 -5.63 -23.13
C MET A 22 -5.35 -4.93 -23.76
N THR A 23 -4.16 -5.38 -23.43
CA THR A 23 -2.93 -4.90 -24.06
C THR A 23 -2.57 -5.78 -25.25
N ASP A 24 -2.73 -5.27 -26.48
CA ASP A 24 -2.30 -5.97 -27.69
C ASP A 24 -0.86 -5.57 -28.07
N PRO A 25 0.03 -6.51 -28.41
CA PRO A 25 1.42 -6.20 -28.77
C PRO A 25 1.60 -5.30 -30.01
N TYR A 26 0.64 -5.29 -30.94
CA TYR A 26 0.75 -4.57 -32.21
C TYR A 26 0.07 -3.20 -32.16
N VAL A 27 -1.11 -3.14 -31.52
CA VAL A 27 -1.98 -1.95 -31.56
C VAL A 27 -1.93 -1.17 -30.23
N GLY A 28 -1.38 -1.75 -29.18
CA GLY A 28 -1.30 -1.16 -27.84
C GLY A 28 -2.55 -1.44 -27.00
N LYS A 29 -2.89 -0.51 -26.10
CA LYS A 29 -4.01 -0.65 -25.18
C LYS A 29 -5.34 -0.55 -25.95
N LEU A 30 -6.08 -1.65 -25.95
CA LEU A 30 -7.44 -1.78 -26.48
C LEU A 30 -8.43 -1.74 -25.31
N THR A 31 -9.41 -0.86 -25.41
CA THR A 31 -10.53 -0.82 -24.46
C THR A 31 -11.80 -1.23 -25.20
N PHE A 32 -12.36 -2.36 -24.80
CA PHE A 32 -13.65 -2.82 -25.28
C PHE A 32 -14.76 -2.12 -24.51
N PHE A 33 -15.71 -1.60 -25.26
CA PHE A 33 -16.87 -0.93 -24.71
C PHE A 33 -18.14 -1.35 -25.42
N ARG A 34 -19.25 -1.26 -24.70
CA ARG A 34 -20.60 -1.45 -25.23
C ARG A 34 -21.34 -0.14 -25.20
N ILE A 35 -21.94 0.25 -26.33
CA ILE A 35 -22.74 1.46 -26.44
C ILE A 35 -24.17 1.15 -25.99
N TYR A 36 -24.68 1.92 -25.03
CA TYR A 36 -26.04 1.80 -24.50
C TYR A 36 -27.00 2.85 -25.06
N SER A 37 -26.51 4.05 -25.37
CA SER A 37 -27.28 5.11 -26.01
C SER A 37 -26.38 5.98 -26.88
N GLY A 38 -26.94 6.52 -27.96
CA GLY A 38 -26.27 7.45 -28.85
C GLY A 38 -25.28 6.81 -29.81
N SER A 39 -24.59 7.67 -30.57
CA SER A 39 -23.57 7.25 -31.55
C SER A 39 -22.23 7.95 -31.29
N VAL A 40 -21.16 7.33 -31.76
CA VAL A 40 -19.80 7.87 -31.63
C VAL A 40 -19.03 7.76 -32.93
N LYS A 41 -18.24 8.79 -33.24
CA LYS A 41 -17.38 8.83 -34.42
C LYS A 41 -15.92 8.71 -34.03
N ALA A 42 -15.11 8.08 -34.87
CA ALA A 42 -13.66 8.09 -34.75
C ALA A 42 -13.15 9.54 -34.77
N GLY A 43 -12.23 9.87 -33.87
CA GLY A 43 -11.68 11.21 -33.66
C GLY A 43 -12.41 12.07 -32.62
N SER A 44 -13.57 11.65 -32.12
CA SER A 44 -14.37 12.41 -31.15
C SER A 44 -13.77 12.41 -29.74
N TYR A 45 -14.17 13.40 -28.94
CA TYR A 45 -13.83 13.50 -27.53
C TYR A 45 -14.98 13.00 -26.68
N VAL A 46 -14.66 12.16 -25.70
CA VAL A 46 -15.59 11.63 -24.71
C VAL A 46 -15.08 11.95 -23.31
N THR A 47 -15.96 11.91 -22.33
CA THR A 47 -15.60 12.08 -20.92
C THR A 47 -15.79 10.74 -20.21
N ASN A 48 -14.78 10.30 -19.47
CA ASN A 48 -14.92 9.21 -18.52
C ASN A 48 -15.64 9.77 -17.28
N ALA A 49 -16.93 9.42 -17.11
CA ALA A 49 -17.76 9.95 -16.04
C ALA A 49 -17.31 9.46 -14.66
N THR A 50 -16.73 8.26 -14.58
CA THR A 50 -16.23 7.66 -13.32
C THR A 50 -15.02 8.42 -12.79
N LYS A 51 -14.10 8.85 -13.69
CA LYS A 51 -12.83 9.51 -13.32
C LYS A 51 -12.79 11.01 -13.59
N GLY A 52 -13.78 11.56 -14.29
CA GLY A 52 -13.83 12.97 -14.68
C GLY A 52 -12.79 13.37 -15.74
N THR A 53 -12.16 12.41 -16.42
CA THR A 53 -11.09 12.68 -17.40
C THR A 53 -11.64 12.72 -18.81
N LYS A 54 -11.23 13.72 -19.60
CA LYS A 54 -11.51 13.75 -21.05
C LYS A 54 -10.56 12.81 -21.79
N GLU A 55 -11.12 12.00 -22.68
CA GLU A 55 -10.38 11.10 -23.54
C GLU A 55 -10.79 11.26 -25.00
N ARG A 56 -9.89 10.89 -25.91
CA ARG A 56 -10.13 10.99 -27.36
C ARG A 56 -10.24 9.59 -27.94
N PHE A 57 -11.33 9.34 -28.66
CA PHE A 57 -11.49 8.11 -29.43
C PHE A 57 -10.66 8.25 -30.71
N GLY A 58 -9.50 7.60 -30.75
CA GLY A 58 -8.62 7.66 -31.92
C GLY A 58 -9.16 6.81 -33.06
N ARG A 59 -8.95 5.50 -32.95
CA ARG A 59 -9.38 4.49 -33.93
C ARG A 59 -10.37 3.55 -33.28
N LEU A 60 -11.48 3.30 -33.96
CA LEU A 60 -12.50 2.34 -33.56
C LEU A 60 -12.32 1.06 -34.36
N LEU A 61 -12.24 -0.06 -33.66
CA LEU A 61 -12.00 -1.38 -34.24
C LEU A 61 -13.15 -2.31 -33.87
N GLN A 62 -13.77 -2.89 -34.88
CA GLN A 62 -14.66 -4.02 -34.72
C GLN A 62 -13.84 -5.31 -34.87
N MET A 63 -13.89 -6.14 -33.83
CA MET A 63 -13.11 -7.36 -33.75
C MET A 63 -13.97 -8.52 -34.26
N HIS A 64 -13.64 -9.03 -35.46
CA HIS A 64 -14.23 -10.25 -36.00
C HIS A 64 -13.36 -11.46 -35.62
N ALA A 65 -13.87 -12.67 -35.87
CA ALA A 65 -13.19 -13.91 -35.49
C ALA A 65 -11.75 -14.04 -36.03
N ASN A 66 -11.49 -13.53 -37.24
CA ASN A 66 -10.21 -13.64 -37.93
C ASN A 66 -9.64 -12.30 -38.43
N SER A 67 -10.43 -11.22 -38.39
CA SER A 67 -10.07 -9.93 -38.96
C SER A 67 -10.40 -8.79 -38.00
N ARG A 68 -9.69 -7.68 -38.19
CA ARG A 68 -9.91 -6.43 -37.46
C ARG A 68 -10.37 -5.41 -38.48
N GLU A 69 -11.56 -4.87 -38.30
CA GLU A 69 -12.14 -3.88 -39.22
C GLU A 69 -12.17 -2.52 -38.53
N GLU A 70 -11.63 -1.51 -39.21
CA GLU A 70 -11.66 -0.14 -38.70
C GLU A 70 -12.95 0.55 -39.15
N VAL A 71 -13.76 0.95 -38.18
CA VAL A 71 -15.03 1.63 -38.44
C VAL A 71 -14.93 3.11 -38.12
N LYS A 72 -15.66 3.93 -38.87
CA LYS A 72 -15.66 5.39 -38.68
C LYS A 72 -16.70 5.85 -37.66
N GLU A 73 -17.80 5.13 -37.57
CA GLU A 73 -18.95 5.46 -36.72
C GLU A 73 -19.49 4.18 -36.10
N ALA A 74 -20.02 4.28 -34.88
CA ALA A 74 -20.62 3.19 -34.13
C ALA A 74 -21.94 3.67 -33.49
N TYR A 75 -22.91 2.77 -33.41
CA TYR A 75 -24.29 3.08 -33.03
C TYR A 75 -24.70 2.37 -31.75
N THR A 76 -25.92 2.65 -31.29
CA THR A 76 -26.45 2.08 -30.06
C THR A 76 -26.53 0.56 -30.16
N GLY A 77 -26.03 -0.14 -29.14
CA GLY A 77 -26.01 -1.60 -29.09
C GLY A 77 -24.73 -2.25 -29.62
N ASP A 78 -23.88 -1.51 -30.34
CA ASP A 78 -22.63 -2.06 -30.85
C ASP A 78 -21.58 -2.29 -29.75
N ILE A 79 -20.72 -3.29 -29.98
CA ILE A 79 -19.56 -3.62 -29.15
C ILE A 79 -18.30 -3.45 -29.99
N LEU A 80 -17.43 -2.53 -29.57
CA LEU A 80 -16.20 -2.20 -30.28
C LEU A 80 -15.02 -2.05 -29.32
N ALA A 81 -13.82 -2.04 -29.90
CA ALA A 81 -12.60 -1.67 -29.20
C ALA A 81 -12.10 -0.30 -29.67
N VAL A 82 -11.67 0.53 -28.73
CA VAL A 82 -10.97 1.78 -29.02
C VAL A 82 -9.50 1.65 -28.64
N VAL A 83 -8.64 2.18 -29.50
CA VAL A 83 -7.19 2.18 -29.30
C VAL A 83 -6.75 3.43 -28.54
N GLY A 84 -5.94 3.24 -27.50
CA GLY A 84 -5.12 4.31 -26.93
C GLY A 84 -5.78 5.17 -25.86
N LEU A 85 -6.85 4.67 -25.22
CA LEU A 85 -7.35 5.27 -23.98
C LEU A 85 -6.31 5.11 -22.87
N LYS A 86 -6.10 6.16 -22.08
CA LYS A 86 -5.04 6.19 -21.06
C LYS A 86 -5.61 5.90 -19.68
N ALA A 87 -6.67 6.62 -19.32
CA ALA A 87 -7.24 6.62 -17.98
C ALA A 87 -8.34 5.57 -17.81
N THR A 88 -8.97 5.11 -18.89
CA THR A 88 -10.10 4.17 -18.79
C THR A 88 -9.67 2.77 -18.37
N THR A 89 -10.41 2.22 -17.41
CA THR A 89 -10.29 0.85 -16.87
C THR A 89 -11.58 0.07 -17.03
N THR A 90 -11.53 -1.24 -16.79
CA THR A 90 -12.71 -2.10 -16.76
C THR A 90 -13.73 -1.61 -15.72
N GLY A 91 -14.98 -1.41 -16.13
CA GLY A 91 -16.08 -0.90 -15.30
C GLY A 91 -16.36 0.60 -15.44
N ASP A 92 -15.53 1.35 -16.18
CA ASP A 92 -15.71 2.80 -16.34
C ASP A 92 -16.83 3.15 -17.34
N THR A 93 -17.54 4.25 -17.07
CA THR A 93 -18.57 4.79 -17.96
C THR A 93 -18.00 5.92 -18.83
N LEU A 94 -18.22 5.83 -20.14
CA LEU A 94 -17.83 6.82 -21.14
C LEU A 94 -19.08 7.54 -21.66
N VAL A 95 -19.07 8.88 -21.59
CA VAL A 95 -20.21 9.71 -21.98
C VAL A 95 -19.80 10.86 -22.90
N SER A 96 -20.78 11.47 -23.58
CA SER A 96 -20.55 12.71 -24.33
C SER A 96 -20.10 13.86 -23.41
N GLU A 97 -19.35 14.82 -23.95
CA GLU A 97 -18.88 15.97 -23.17
C GLU A 97 -20.03 16.73 -22.47
N GLY A 98 -19.82 17.08 -21.20
CA GLY A 98 -20.79 17.82 -20.38
C GLY A 98 -21.79 16.95 -19.62
N GLN A 99 -21.73 15.62 -19.78
CA GLN A 99 -22.56 14.68 -19.03
C GLN A 99 -21.77 13.95 -17.95
N THR A 100 -22.46 13.58 -16.87
CA THR A 100 -21.88 12.93 -15.69
C THR A 100 -22.64 11.66 -15.29
N ILE A 101 -23.36 11.06 -16.24
CA ILE A 101 -24.08 9.81 -16.00
C ILE A 101 -23.05 8.70 -15.80
N VAL A 102 -23.14 8.03 -14.66
CA VAL A 102 -22.35 6.84 -14.32
C VAL A 102 -23.31 5.65 -14.38
N LEU A 103 -23.00 4.69 -15.25
CA LEU A 103 -23.73 3.42 -15.28
C LEU A 103 -23.37 2.60 -14.04
N GLU A 104 -24.23 1.65 -13.69
CA GLU A 104 -24.02 0.80 -12.51
C GLU A 104 -22.66 0.12 -12.58
N SER A 105 -21.80 0.46 -11.61
CA SER A 105 -20.44 -0.05 -11.49
C SER A 105 -20.47 -1.52 -11.09
N MET A 106 -19.74 -2.38 -11.81
CA MET A 106 -19.56 -3.77 -11.38
C MET A 106 -18.85 -3.80 -10.02
N ASN A 107 -19.46 -4.47 -9.05
CA ASN A 107 -18.82 -4.72 -7.76
C ASN A 107 -17.89 -5.93 -7.90
N PHE A 108 -16.59 -5.72 -7.77
CA PHE A 108 -15.60 -6.79 -7.82
C PHE A 108 -15.36 -7.34 -6.41
N PRO A 109 -15.33 -8.67 -6.23
CA PRO A 109 -15.02 -9.26 -4.94
C PRO A 109 -13.57 -8.95 -4.55
N GLU A 110 -13.31 -8.92 -3.24
CA GLU A 110 -11.95 -8.80 -2.74
C GLU A 110 -11.16 -10.09 -3.00
N PRO A 111 -9.85 -10.00 -3.30
CA PRO A 111 -9.00 -11.16 -3.44
C PRO A 111 -8.92 -11.94 -2.13
N VAL A 112 -8.83 -13.26 -2.23
CA VAL A 112 -8.86 -14.19 -1.08
C VAL A 112 -7.51 -14.83 -0.78
N ILE A 113 -6.57 -14.79 -1.73
CA ILE A 113 -5.25 -15.39 -1.60
C ILE A 113 -4.17 -14.38 -1.99
N GLU A 114 -3.07 -14.40 -1.25
CA GLU A 114 -1.92 -13.53 -1.43
C GLU A 114 -0.65 -14.35 -1.55
N ILE A 115 0.22 -13.99 -2.49
CA ILE A 115 1.55 -14.59 -2.66
C ILE A 115 2.59 -13.50 -2.83
N ALA A 116 3.80 -13.74 -2.34
CA ALA A 116 4.93 -12.87 -2.59
C ALA A 116 5.61 -13.27 -3.90
N VAL A 117 6.00 -12.25 -4.68
CA VAL A 117 6.66 -12.42 -5.95
C VAL A 117 7.95 -11.62 -5.95
N GLU A 118 9.05 -12.32 -6.20
CA GLU A 118 10.40 -11.74 -6.19
C GLU A 118 11.05 -11.85 -7.57
N PRO A 119 11.61 -10.76 -8.11
CA PRO A 119 12.29 -10.81 -9.39
C PRO A 119 13.62 -11.55 -9.24
N LYS A 120 14.01 -12.37 -10.23
CA LYS A 120 15.30 -13.06 -10.20
C LYS A 120 16.49 -12.12 -10.39
N THR A 121 16.31 -11.02 -11.13
CA THR A 121 17.36 -10.05 -11.42
C THR A 121 16.87 -8.63 -11.18
N LYS A 122 17.79 -7.69 -10.93
CA LYS A 122 17.44 -6.27 -10.80
C LYS A 122 16.78 -5.70 -12.07
N ALA A 123 17.20 -6.16 -13.26
CA ALA A 123 16.59 -5.74 -14.52
C ALA A 123 15.15 -6.24 -14.67
N ASP A 124 14.81 -7.37 -14.02
CA ASP A 124 13.45 -7.90 -13.99
C ASP A 124 12.57 -7.15 -12.99
N GLN A 125 13.12 -6.50 -11.97
CA GLN A 125 12.37 -5.74 -10.98
C GLN A 125 11.58 -4.59 -11.63
N ASP A 126 12.24 -3.78 -12.46
CA ASP A 126 11.58 -2.65 -13.14
C ASP A 126 10.52 -3.13 -14.14
N LYS A 127 10.83 -4.21 -14.87
CA LYS A 127 9.88 -4.82 -15.82
C LYS A 127 8.69 -5.44 -15.12
N MET A 128 8.91 -6.08 -13.97
CA MET A 128 7.88 -6.71 -13.16
C MET A 128 6.87 -5.67 -12.68
N GLY A 129 7.33 -4.53 -12.16
CA GLY A 129 6.44 -3.45 -11.73
C GLY A 129 5.53 -2.94 -12.86
N ILE A 130 6.10 -2.71 -14.05
CA ILE A 130 5.34 -2.26 -15.22
C ILE A 130 4.35 -3.34 -15.69
N ALA A 131 4.76 -4.61 -15.70
CA ALA A 131 3.94 -5.72 -16.16
C ALA A 131 2.77 -5.99 -15.20
N LEU A 132 3.03 -6.00 -13.90
CA LEU A 132 2.02 -6.16 -12.85
C LEU A 132 0.98 -5.03 -12.88
N ALA A 133 1.42 -3.79 -13.08
CA ALA A 133 0.50 -2.66 -13.23
C ALA A 133 -0.43 -2.81 -14.44
N LYS A 134 0.11 -3.27 -15.58
CA LYS A 134 -0.70 -3.55 -16.77
C LYS A 134 -1.69 -4.68 -16.56
N LEU A 135 -1.29 -5.74 -15.87
CA LEU A 135 -2.19 -6.86 -15.55
C LEU A 135 -3.30 -6.43 -14.58
N ALA A 136 -2.99 -5.59 -13.60
CA ALA A 136 -3.99 -5.02 -12.68
C ALA A 136 -4.97 -4.05 -13.37
N GLU A 137 -4.55 -3.37 -14.45
CA GLU A 137 -5.48 -2.57 -15.26
C GLU A 137 -6.45 -3.44 -16.08
N GLU A 138 -6.04 -4.64 -16.49
CA GLU A 138 -6.88 -5.58 -17.23
C GLU A 138 -7.88 -6.29 -16.31
N ASP A 139 -7.42 -6.73 -15.13
CA ASP A 139 -8.23 -7.45 -14.15
C ASP A 139 -8.34 -6.69 -12.81
N PRO A 140 -9.50 -6.09 -12.50
CA PRO A 140 -9.72 -5.37 -11.25
C PRO A 140 -9.79 -6.27 -10.00
N THR A 141 -9.93 -7.58 -10.17
CA THR A 141 -9.88 -8.54 -9.05
C THR A 141 -8.45 -8.89 -8.64
N PHE A 142 -7.47 -8.50 -9.46
CA PHE A 142 -6.05 -8.66 -9.20
C PHE A 142 -5.48 -7.40 -8.56
N LYS A 143 -4.94 -7.52 -7.35
CA LYS A 143 -4.32 -6.41 -6.62
C LYS A 143 -2.83 -6.64 -6.46
N VAL A 144 -2.07 -5.56 -6.51
CA VAL A 144 -0.61 -5.58 -6.33
C VAL A 144 -0.24 -4.49 -5.35
N PHE A 145 0.55 -4.84 -4.35
CA PHE A 145 1.07 -3.90 -3.37
C PHE A 145 2.46 -4.32 -2.92
N SER A 146 3.23 -3.35 -2.44
CA SER A 146 4.55 -3.64 -1.87
C SER A 146 4.44 -3.59 -0.36
N ASN A 147 4.92 -4.64 0.31
CA ASN A 147 5.04 -4.64 1.75
C ASN A 147 6.29 -3.83 2.13
N HIS A 148 6.09 -2.70 2.80
CA HIS A 148 7.17 -1.80 3.19
C HIS A 148 8.08 -2.37 4.28
N GLU A 149 7.60 -3.34 5.08
CA GLU A 149 8.36 -3.92 6.18
C GLU A 149 9.28 -5.04 5.70
N THR A 150 8.82 -5.86 4.76
CA THR A 150 9.60 -6.97 4.18
C THR A 150 10.30 -6.58 2.87
N GLY A 151 9.89 -5.49 2.23
CA GLY A 151 10.37 -5.05 0.93
C GLY A 151 9.89 -5.94 -0.24
N GLN A 152 8.99 -6.89 0.03
CA GLN A 152 8.48 -7.82 -0.98
C GLN A 152 7.34 -7.19 -1.79
N THR A 153 7.20 -7.63 -3.04
CA THR A 153 6.00 -7.34 -3.84
C THR A 153 5.00 -8.46 -3.62
N ILE A 154 3.81 -8.12 -3.14
CA ILE A 154 2.73 -9.06 -2.88
C ILE A 154 1.69 -8.88 -4.00
N ILE A 155 1.23 -10.01 -4.52
CA ILE A 155 0.14 -10.05 -5.47
C ILE A 155 -1.03 -10.84 -4.86
N ALA A 156 -2.23 -10.32 -5.05
CA ALA A 156 -3.45 -10.86 -4.48
C ALA A 156 -4.46 -11.16 -5.59
N GLY A 157 -5.13 -12.31 -5.48
CA GLY A 157 -6.07 -12.78 -6.48
C GLY A 157 -7.22 -13.59 -5.89
N MET A 158 -8.11 -14.06 -6.77
CA MET A 158 -9.30 -14.83 -6.39
C MET A 158 -9.03 -16.31 -6.05
N GLY A 159 -7.85 -16.83 -6.36
CA GLY A 159 -7.50 -18.22 -6.12
C GLY A 159 -6.14 -18.60 -6.71
N GLU A 160 -5.68 -19.80 -6.37
CA GLU A 160 -4.37 -20.33 -6.80
C GLU A 160 -4.22 -20.33 -8.32
N LEU A 161 -5.20 -20.90 -9.03
CA LEU A 161 -5.19 -20.94 -10.51
C LEU A 161 -5.15 -19.55 -11.14
N HIS A 162 -5.82 -18.57 -10.53
CA HIS A 162 -5.79 -17.20 -11.04
C HIS A 162 -4.34 -16.66 -10.96
N LEU A 163 -3.70 -16.79 -9.80
CA LEU A 163 -2.33 -16.34 -9.62
C LEU A 163 -1.32 -17.08 -10.52
N ASP A 164 -1.49 -18.40 -10.72
CA ASP A 164 -0.65 -19.18 -11.64
C ASP A 164 -0.72 -18.65 -13.07
N ILE A 165 -1.92 -18.33 -13.56
CA ILE A 165 -2.11 -17.74 -14.89
C ILE A 165 -1.41 -16.38 -14.97
N ILE A 166 -1.54 -15.52 -13.95
CA ILE A 166 -0.87 -14.21 -13.91
C ILE A 166 0.66 -14.38 -13.98
N ILE A 167 1.24 -15.30 -13.21
CA ILE A 167 2.68 -15.57 -13.22
C ILE A 167 3.13 -16.11 -14.58
N GLU A 168 2.33 -16.98 -15.20
CA GLU A 168 2.63 -17.49 -16.53
C GLU A 168 2.54 -16.40 -17.61
N ARG A 169 1.56 -15.49 -17.52
CA ARG A 169 1.47 -14.30 -18.38
C ARG A 169 2.67 -13.38 -18.21
N LEU A 170 3.13 -13.13 -16.98
CA LEU A 170 4.37 -12.36 -16.73
C LEU A 170 5.58 -12.97 -17.45
N LYS A 171 5.71 -14.30 -17.41
CA LYS A 171 6.81 -15.03 -18.10
C LYS A 171 6.67 -14.99 -19.61
N ARG A 172 5.46 -15.24 -20.16
CA ARG A 172 5.23 -15.36 -21.61
C ARG A 172 5.16 -14.00 -22.32
N GLU A 173 4.39 -13.06 -21.78
CA GLU A 173 4.11 -11.76 -22.42
C GLU A 173 5.25 -10.76 -22.15
N PHE A 174 5.70 -10.68 -20.89
CA PHE A 174 6.67 -9.66 -20.46
C PHE A 174 8.11 -10.17 -20.33
N LYS A 175 8.33 -11.48 -20.50
CA LYS A 175 9.64 -12.15 -20.38
C LYS A 175 10.30 -11.90 -19.02
N VAL A 176 9.49 -11.76 -17.97
CA VAL A 176 9.94 -11.53 -16.60
C VAL A 176 10.04 -12.87 -15.88
N GLN A 177 11.22 -13.19 -15.35
CA GLN A 177 11.36 -14.34 -14.46
C GLN A 177 11.22 -13.90 -13.01
N ALA A 178 10.16 -14.38 -12.37
CA ALA A 178 9.93 -14.18 -10.95
C ALA A 178 9.81 -15.52 -10.22
N ASN A 179 10.24 -15.52 -8.96
CA ASN A 179 10.04 -16.61 -8.01
C ASN A 179 8.80 -16.32 -7.18
N VAL A 180 8.08 -17.38 -6.83
CA VAL A 180 6.89 -17.31 -5.98
C VAL A 180 7.28 -17.82 -4.61
N THR A 181 6.96 -17.06 -3.58
CA THR A 181 7.16 -17.41 -2.18
C THR A 181 5.89 -17.13 -1.40
N GLU A 182 5.72 -17.81 -0.28
CA GLU A 182 4.67 -17.44 0.66
C GLU A 182 4.96 -16.05 1.23
N PRO A 183 3.95 -15.17 1.39
CA PRO A 183 4.15 -13.85 1.96
C PRO A 183 4.76 -13.96 3.35
N GLN A 184 5.81 -13.19 3.61
CA GLN A 184 6.34 -13.10 4.97
C GLN A 184 5.35 -12.35 5.86
N VAL A 185 5.04 -12.96 7.00
CA VAL A 185 4.21 -12.34 8.04
C VAL A 185 5.04 -11.25 8.72
N ALA A 186 4.47 -10.06 8.80
CA ALA A 186 5.00 -8.96 9.59
C ALA A 186 4.82 -9.23 11.09
N TYR A 187 5.72 -10.02 11.66
CA TYR A 187 5.72 -10.30 13.09
C TYR A 187 5.86 -9.02 13.90
N ARG A 188 5.29 -9.02 15.10
CA ARG A 188 5.45 -7.96 16.09
C ARG A 188 5.98 -8.54 17.38
N GLU A 189 6.45 -7.69 18.28
CA GLU A 189 6.88 -8.13 19.61
C GLU A 189 6.05 -7.45 20.69
N THR A 190 5.83 -8.13 21.81
CA THR A 190 5.27 -7.49 23.00
C THR A 190 5.90 -8.08 24.27
N ILE A 191 5.73 -7.38 25.39
CA ILE A 191 6.22 -7.80 26.70
C ILE A 191 5.05 -8.47 27.43
N THR A 192 5.29 -9.52 28.21
CA THR A 192 4.20 -10.22 28.94
C THR A 192 4.14 -9.87 30.43
N GLN A 193 5.27 -9.46 31.02
CA GLN A 193 5.37 -9.18 32.45
C GLN A 193 5.75 -7.72 32.72
N GLU A 194 5.19 -7.16 33.81
CA GLU A 194 5.62 -5.87 34.32
C GLU A 194 7.05 -5.97 34.84
N THR A 195 7.94 -5.09 34.37
CA THR A 195 9.35 -5.08 34.76
C THR A 195 9.87 -3.69 34.99
N GLU A 196 10.73 -3.57 35.99
CA GLU A 196 11.49 -2.37 36.29
C GLU A 196 12.92 -2.54 35.77
N THR A 197 13.36 -1.59 34.95
CA THR A 197 14.68 -1.61 34.33
C THR A 197 15.42 -0.29 34.54
N GLU A 198 16.74 -0.40 34.66
CA GLU A 198 17.64 0.73 34.85
C GLU A 198 18.32 1.03 33.52
N GLY A 199 18.25 2.27 33.08
CA GLY A 199 18.98 2.75 31.91
C GLY A 199 20.04 3.74 32.35
N LYS A 200 21.32 3.37 32.28
CA LYS A 200 22.42 4.25 32.67
C LYS A 200 23.45 4.39 31.56
N PHE A 201 23.63 5.62 31.11
CA PHE A 201 24.61 5.98 30.10
C PHE A 201 25.60 7.01 30.65
N ILE A 202 26.85 6.59 30.84
CA ILE A 202 27.95 7.47 31.23
C ILE A 202 29.04 7.34 30.18
N ARG A 203 29.42 8.46 29.56
CA ARG A 203 30.57 8.51 28.65
C ARG A 203 31.38 9.76 28.92
N GLN A 204 32.66 9.57 29.22
CA GLN A 204 33.61 10.64 29.45
C GLN A 204 34.72 10.52 28.40
N SER A 205 34.57 11.21 27.27
CA SER A 205 35.55 11.22 26.19
C SER A 205 36.16 12.61 26.04
N GLY A 206 37.21 12.91 26.80
CA GLY A 206 38.13 14.05 26.62
C GLY A 206 37.57 15.49 26.60
N GLY A 207 36.25 15.68 26.53
CA GLY A 207 35.51 16.94 26.46
C GLY A 207 34.29 16.92 27.40
N ARG A 208 33.18 17.60 27.05
CA ARG A 208 31.94 17.59 27.87
C ARG A 208 31.48 16.15 28.10
N GLY A 209 31.23 15.79 29.37
CA GLY A 209 30.72 14.48 29.73
C GLY A 209 29.30 14.28 29.19
N GLN A 210 28.93 13.02 29.01
CA GLN A 210 27.55 12.62 28.73
C GLN A 210 27.07 11.74 29.87
N TYR A 211 26.01 12.18 30.53
CA TYR A 211 25.37 11.49 31.64
C TYR A 211 23.86 11.43 31.42
N GLY A 212 23.29 10.23 31.52
CA GLY A 212 21.85 10.01 31.52
C GLY A 212 21.53 8.79 32.36
N HIS A 213 20.59 8.91 33.28
CA HIS A 213 20.18 7.81 34.14
C HIS A 213 18.67 7.85 34.37
N VAL A 214 17.98 6.77 34.01
CA VAL A 214 16.52 6.65 34.08
C VAL A 214 16.12 5.30 34.67
N TRP A 215 15.09 5.32 35.49
CA TRP A 215 14.39 4.13 35.97
C TRP A 215 13.01 4.09 35.35
N MET A 216 12.79 3.03 34.59
CA MET A 216 11.61 2.85 33.77
C MET A 216 10.89 1.60 34.21
N ARG A 217 9.56 1.66 34.19
CA ARG A 217 8.71 0.51 34.33
C ARG A 217 8.01 0.22 33.02
N PHE A 218 8.16 -1.00 32.52
CA PHE A 218 7.52 -1.46 31.30
C PHE A 218 6.46 -2.49 31.65
N GLU A 219 5.22 -2.23 31.24
CA GLU A 219 4.05 -3.08 31.47
C GLU A 219 3.35 -3.37 30.13
N PRO A 220 2.75 -4.56 29.92
CA PRO A 220 1.95 -4.85 28.74
C PRO A 220 0.73 -3.93 28.67
N ASN A 221 0.39 -3.45 27.47
CA ASN A 221 -0.79 -2.62 27.22
C ASN A 221 -1.62 -3.15 26.04
N PRO A 222 -2.26 -4.34 26.17
CA PRO A 222 -2.92 -5.02 25.05
C PRO A 222 -3.99 -4.15 24.38
N GLY A 223 -3.90 -3.97 23.06
CA GLY A 223 -4.89 -3.26 22.24
C GLY A 223 -4.93 -1.74 22.40
N LYS A 224 -4.01 -1.15 23.16
CA LYS A 224 -3.91 0.32 23.35
C LYS A 224 -2.63 0.92 22.77
N GLY A 225 -1.74 0.10 22.20
CA GLY A 225 -0.50 0.56 21.59
C GLY A 225 0.52 1.07 22.61
N PHE A 226 1.36 2.01 22.18
CA PHE A 226 2.40 2.60 23.01
C PHE A 226 1.86 3.74 23.87
N GLU A 227 2.04 3.64 25.20
CA GLU A 227 1.65 4.68 26.15
C GLU A 227 2.84 5.10 27.00
N PHE A 228 3.11 6.41 27.10
CA PHE A 228 4.17 6.94 27.96
C PHE A 228 3.57 7.70 29.15
N VAL A 229 3.92 7.28 30.37
CA VAL A 229 3.44 7.90 31.61
C VAL A 229 4.61 8.48 32.39
N ASN A 230 4.55 9.76 32.68
CA ASN A 230 5.53 10.43 33.53
C ASN A 230 5.01 10.47 34.99
N LYS A 231 5.69 9.75 35.90
CA LYS A 231 5.43 9.73 37.34
C LYS A 231 6.59 10.31 38.16
N ILE A 232 7.49 11.09 37.56
CA ILE A 232 8.64 11.66 38.28
C ILE A 232 8.16 12.60 39.38
N VAL A 233 8.71 12.39 40.58
CA VAL A 233 8.48 13.22 41.78
C VAL A 233 9.77 13.97 42.12
N GLY A 234 9.68 15.24 42.51
CA GLY A 234 10.82 15.98 43.07
C GLY A 234 11.87 16.51 42.06
N GLY A 235 11.64 16.40 40.74
CA GLY A 235 12.53 17.00 39.74
C GLY A 235 13.86 16.27 39.55
N VAL A 236 13.98 15.01 40.00
CA VAL A 236 15.16 14.14 39.83
C VAL A 236 15.56 13.89 38.37
N VAL A 237 14.65 14.15 37.43
CA VAL A 237 14.98 14.39 36.02
C VAL A 237 14.34 15.72 35.63
N PRO A 238 15.12 16.69 35.13
CA PRO A 238 14.59 17.94 34.59
C PRO A 238 13.52 17.69 33.52
N ARG A 239 12.45 18.50 33.54
CA ARG A 239 11.32 18.37 32.60
C ARG A 239 11.73 18.48 31.13
N GLU A 240 12.84 19.17 30.86
CA GLU A 240 13.41 19.36 29.52
C GLU A 240 13.91 18.05 28.90
N TYR A 241 14.34 17.06 29.71
CA TYR A 241 14.86 15.79 29.21
C TYR A 241 13.80 14.70 29.06
N ILE A 242 12.59 14.89 29.60
CA ILE A 242 11.51 13.91 29.55
C ILE A 242 11.06 13.59 28.11
N PRO A 243 10.89 14.59 27.20
CA PRO A 243 10.62 14.32 25.79
C PRO A 243 11.74 13.52 25.12
N ALA A 244 13.00 13.75 25.49
CA ALA A 244 14.14 13.01 24.94
C ALA A 244 14.11 11.51 25.34
N VAL A 245 13.69 11.21 26.58
CA VAL A 245 13.45 9.84 27.05
C VAL A 245 12.33 9.18 26.23
N GLN A 246 11.21 9.89 26.01
CA GLN A 246 10.09 9.37 25.21
C GLN A 246 10.52 9.05 23.77
N ILE A 247 11.25 9.96 23.11
CA ILE A 247 11.78 9.74 21.75
C ILE A 247 12.74 8.55 21.73
N GLY A 248 13.60 8.42 22.75
CA GLY A 248 14.53 7.29 22.87
C GLY A 248 13.85 5.93 23.00
N ILE A 249 12.67 5.89 23.63
CA ILE A 249 11.85 4.67 23.70
C ILE A 249 11.17 4.42 22.36
N GLN A 250 10.55 5.44 21.75
CA GLN A 250 9.88 5.29 20.45
C GLN A 250 10.80 4.76 19.35
N GLU A 251 12.03 5.27 19.28
CA GLU A 251 13.04 4.76 18.34
C GLU A 251 13.45 3.33 18.67
N ALA A 252 13.59 3.00 19.96
CA ALA A 252 13.98 1.67 20.39
C ALA A 252 12.85 0.63 20.19
N LEU A 253 11.58 1.04 20.23
CA LEU A 253 10.44 0.16 19.91
C LEU A 253 10.46 -0.31 18.45
N ALA A 254 10.89 0.54 17.52
CA ALA A 254 11.01 0.19 16.11
C ALA A 254 12.11 -0.86 15.84
N GLY A 255 13.16 -0.88 16.66
CA GLY A 255 14.31 -1.78 16.50
C GLY A 255 14.11 -3.19 17.09
N GLY A 256 13.01 -3.43 17.80
CA GLY A 256 12.72 -4.70 18.47
C GLY A 256 13.69 -5.07 19.59
N ILE A 257 13.34 -6.10 20.35
CA ILE A 257 14.13 -6.61 21.48
C ILE A 257 14.57 -8.07 21.22
N VAL A 258 13.69 -8.91 20.67
CA VAL A 258 13.91 -10.35 20.52
C VAL A 258 14.56 -10.68 19.18
N ALA A 259 13.81 -10.49 18.10
CA ALA A 259 14.14 -10.84 16.71
C ALA A 259 14.26 -9.59 15.82
N GLY A 260 14.06 -8.40 16.38
CA GLY A 260 14.20 -7.13 15.67
C GLY A 260 12.92 -6.64 15.01
N TYR A 261 11.76 -7.18 15.43
CA TYR A 261 10.46 -6.70 14.99
C TYR A 261 9.95 -5.57 15.87
N GLN A 262 9.15 -4.67 15.30
CA GLN A 262 8.62 -3.54 16.05
C GLN A 262 7.74 -4.02 17.21
N ILE A 263 7.99 -3.43 18.38
CA ILE A 263 7.28 -3.73 19.61
C ILE A 263 5.98 -2.93 19.67
N ILE A 264 4.89 -3.60 20.02
CA ILE A 264 3.55 -3.03 20.16
C ILE A 264 2.97 -3.34 21.54
N ASP A 265 1.94 -2.60 21.93
CA ASP A 265 1.19 -2.81 23.16
C ASP A 265 2.06 -2.79 24.42
N VAL A 266 2.85 -1.72 24.58
CA VAL A 266 3.72 -1.52 25.75
C VAL A 266 3.45 -0.16 26.35
N LYS A 267 3.29 -0.12 27.67
CA LYS A 267 3.22 1.11 28.44
C LYS A 267 4.51 1.30 29.22
N ALA A 268 5.12 2.47 29.05
CA ALA A 268 6.38 2.86 29.64
C ALA A 268 6.14 3.97 30.67
N THR A 269 6.37 3.65 31.94
CA THR A 269 6.23 4.59 33.06
C THR A 269 7.61 5.02 33.55
N LEU A 270 7.94 6.30 33.41
CA LEU A 270 9.15 6.91 33.98
C LEU A 270 8.85 7.32 35.42
N PHE A 271 9.51 6.70 36.41
CA PHE A 271 9.21 6.95 37.82
C PHE A 271 10.39 7.50 38.63
N ASP A 272 11.62 7.21 38.23
CA ASP A 272 12.83 7.68 38.92
C ASP A 272 14.00 7.89 37.93
N GLY A 273 15.09 8.48 38.39
CA GLY A 273 16.28 8.75 37.59
C GLY A 273 17.28 9.63 38.32
N SER A 274 18.37 9.96 37.65
CA SER A 274 19.28 10.99 38.15
C SER A 274 19.90 11.78 37.02
N TYR A 275 20.33 12.99 37.34
CA TYR A 275 21.03 13.87 36.42
C TYR A 275 22.28 14.43 37.09
N HIS A 276 23.22 14.87 36.25
CA HIS A 276 24.42 15.60 36.64
C HIS A 276 24.38 17.01 36.05
N ASP A 277 24.64 18.06 36.84
CA ASP A 277 24.41 19.45 36.42
C ASP A 277 25.20 19.87 35.17
N VAL A 278 26.40 19.33 34.98
CA VAL A 278 27.33 19.77 33.92
C VAL A 278 27.39 18.80 32.74
N ASP A 279 27.16 17.51 33.01
CA ASP A 279 27.39 16.41 32.05
C ASP A 279 26.08 15.81 31.51
N SER A 280 24.92 16.24 32.01
CA SER A 280 23.64 15.78 31.48
C SER A 280 23.37 16.33 30.08
N SER A 281 22.87 15.48 29.19
CA SER A 281 22.48 15.88 27.85
C SER A 281 21.24 15.12 27.38
N GLU A 282 20.44 15.75 26.53
CA GLU A 282 19.26 15.13 25.91
C GLU A 282 19.62 13.80 25.22
N MET A 283 20.75 13.77 24.52
CA MET A 283 21.23 12.57 23.83
C MET A 283 21.57 11.44 24.83
N ALA A 284 22.14 11.78 25.99
CA ALA A 284 22.46 10.78 27.00
C ALA A 284 21.19 10.16 27.63
N PHE A 285 20.18 10.98 27.91
CA PHE A 285 18.88 10.50 28.40
C PHE A 285 18.13 9.66 27.36
N LYS A 286 18.22 10.05 26.09
CA LYS A 286 17.67 9.29 24.96
C LYS A 286 18.30 7.89 24.88
N ILE A 287 19.63 7.81 24.92
CA ILE A 287 20.37 6.52 24.88
C ILE A 287 20.07 5.68 26.13
N ALA A 288 20.05 6.30 27.31
CA ALA A 288 19.73 5.63 28.56
C ALA A 288 18.34 4.97 28.51
N ALA A 289 17.35 5.66 27.94
CA ALA A 289 15.99 5.14 27.76
C ALA A 289 15.95 3.94 26.79
N SER A 290 16.69 4.00 25.68
CA SER A 290 16.81 2.87 24.75
C SER A 290 17.52 1.66 25.39
N MET A 291 18.48 1.89 26.29
CA MET A 291 19.14 0.83 27.07
C MET A 291 18.17 0.18 28.08
N ALA A 292 17.39 0.99 28.80
CA ALA A 292 16.37 0.50 29.73
C ALA A 292 15.35 -0.41 29.02
N LEU A 293 14.94 -0.05 27.79
CA LEU A 293 14.05 -0.90 26.99
C LEU A 293 14.73 -2.22 26.60
N LYS A 294 16.01 -2.21 26.21
CA LYS A 294 16.75 -3.43 25.85
C LYS A 294 16.92 -4.39 27.03
N GLU A 295 17.06 -3.88 28.25
CA GLU A 295 17.11 -4.70 29.46
C GLU A 295 15.80 -5.46 29.74
N THR A 296 14.67 -5.02 29.19
CA THR A 296 13.41 -5.76 29.30
C THR A 296 13.46 -7.11 28.58
N LYS A 297 14.45 -7.35 27.69
CA LYS A 297 14.67 -8.66 27.05
C LYS A 297 14.84 -9.79 28.06
N THR A 298 15.62 -9.54 29.10
CA THR A 298 16.02 -10.57 30.07
C THR A 298 15.00 -10.71 31.19
N LYS A 299 14.29 -9.63 31.54
CA LYS A 299 13.36 -9.60 32.67
C LYS A 299 11.89 -9.73 32.27
N GLY A 300 11.49 -9.24 31.09
CA GLY A 300 10.09 -9.02 30.71
C GLY A 300 9.42 -10.14 29.92
N THR A 301 10.13 -11.26 29.71
CA THR A 301 9.66 -12.42 28.93
C THR A 301 8.93 -12.02 27.64
N PRO A 302 9.61 -11.31 26.72
CA PRO A 302 8.98 -10.83 25.49
C PRO A 302 8.56 -12.00 24.59
N VAL A 303 7.44 -11.82 23.90
CA VAL A 303 6.84 -12.80 22.97
C VAL A 303 6.68 -12.18 21.59
N ILE A 304 6.74 -13.05 20.57
CA ILE A 304 6.48 -12.69 19.18
C ILE A 304 4.98 -12.89 18.92
N LEU A 305 4.37 -11.88 18.29
CA LEU A 305 2.99 -11.84 17.83
C LEU A 305 2.94 -12.02 16.31
#